data_AF-A0A1F2VM28-F1
#
_entry.id   AF-A0A1F2VM28-F1
#
_cell.length_a   1.000
_cell.length_b   1.000
_cell.length_c   1.000
_cell.angle_alpha   90.00
_cell.angle_beta   90.00
_cell.angle_gamma   90.00
#
_symmetry.space_group_name_H-M   'P 1'
#
loop_
_entity.id
_entity.type
_entity.pdbx_description
1 polymer ?
#
loop_
_entity_poly.entity_id
_entity_poly.type
_entity_poly.pdbx_seq_one_letter_code
_entity_poly.pdbx_strand_id
1 'polypeptide(L)'
;MNPVRSLVAVLGGILLISVLVEVLEFTLVSARAGGAIGDMTQYFAVRNRPEMIGAKLVYTTLAALLGGYMTAKVAGSREMLHGGAAALVQTAALAWGFTAGEYAAFTPGWTRVALVALTGPAMLVGASVRGRAARSRT
;
A
#
# COMPACT_ATOMS: atom_id res chain seq x y z
N MET A 1 -20.15 -6.88 15.82
CA MET A 1 -19.64 -7.30 14.50
C MET A 1 -18.90 -8.61 14.68
N ASN A 2 -19.08 -9.58 13.79
CA ASN A 2 -18.39 -10.87 13.86
C ASN A 2 -16.86 -10.67 13.72
N PRO A 3 -16.02 -11.26 14.60
CA PRO A 3 -14.56 -11.16 14.53
C PRO A 3 -13.98 -11.61 13.18
N VAL A 4 -14.58 -12.60 12.52
CA VAL A 4 -14.16 -13.06 11.19
C VAL A 4 -14.28 -11.93 10.16
N ARG A 5 -15.36 -11.16 10.20
CA ARG A 5 -15.56 -10.03 9.29
C ARG A 5 -14.55 -8.90 9.54
N SER A 6 -14.19 -8.66 10.80
CA SER A 6 -13.16 -7.69 11.18
C SER A 6 -11.81 -8.09 10.59
N LEU A 7 -11.42 -9.36 10.77
CA LEU A 7 -10.19 -9.92 10.23
C LEU A 7 -10.16 -9.83 8.69
N VAL A 8 -11.23 -10.26 8.02
CA VAL A 8 -11.36 -10.20 6.56
C VAL A 8 -11.26 -8.76 6.05
N ALA A 9 -11.84 -7.78 6.75
CA ALA A 9 -11.74 -6.38 6.35
C ALA A 9 -10.27 -5.89 6.35
N VAL A 10 -9.55 -6.14 7.44
CA VAL A 10 -8.16 -5.69 7.61
C VAL A 10 -7.22 -6.42 6.66
N LEU A 11 -7.26 -7.76 6.67
CA LEU A 11 -6.39 -8.57 5.81
C LEU A 11 -6.72 -8.37 4.33
N GLY A 12 -8.01 -8.22 3.98
CA GLY A 12 -8.43 -7.97 2.61
C GLY A 12 -7.92 -6.64 2.06
N GLY A 13 -7.95 -5.58 2.87
CA GLY A 13 -7.37 -4.28 2.48
C GLY A 13 -5.86 -4.33 2.30
N ILE A 14 -5.15 -5.00 3.22
CA ILE A 14 -3.69 -5.20 3.14
C ILE A 14 -3.32 -6.00 1.89
N LEU A 15 -3.98 -7.15 1.68
CA LEU A 15 -3.74 -8.01 0.52
C LEU A 15 -3.98 -7.27 -0.79
N LEU A 16 -5.04 -6.48 -0.86
CA LEU A 16 -5.34 -5.66 -2.03
C LEU A 16 -4.21 -4.67 -2.35
N ILE A 17 -3.67 -4.00 -1.33
CA ILE A 17 -2.53 -3.08 -1.51
C ILE A 17 -1.32 -3.85 -2.04
N SER A 18 -0.95 -4.97 -1.41
CA SER A 18 0.22 -5.75 -1.80
C SER A 18 0.12 -6.23 -3.24
N VAL A 19 -1.01 -6.85 -3.62
CA VAL A 19 -1.22 -7.37 -4.99
C VAL A 19 -1.13 -6.23 -6.01
N LEU A 20 -1.80 -5.10 -5.78
CA LEU A 20 -1.77 -3.98 -6.72
C LEU A 20 -0.37 -3.38 -6.86
N VAL A 21 0.31 -3.14 -5.74
CA VAL A 21 1.66 -2.55 -5.72
C VAL A 21 2.67 -3.46 -6.39
N GLU A 22 2.67 -4.75 -6.06
CA GLU A 22 3.61 -5.72 -6.62
C GLU A 22 3.38 -5.93 -8.11
N VAL A 23 2.13 -6.14 -8.55
CA VAL A 23 1.82 -6.34 -9.97
C VAL A 23 2.19 -5.09 -10.79
N LEU A 24 1.85 -3.89 -10.32
CA LEU A 24 2.20 -2.65 -11.02
C LEU A 24 3.71 -2.45 -11.06
N GLU A 25 4.42 -2.70 -9.95
CA GLU A 25 5.87 -2.56 -9.91
C GLU A 25 6.56 -3.53 -10.87
N PHE A 26 6.27 -4.83 -10.77
CA PHE A 26 6.86 -5.82 -11.67
C PHE A 26 6.55 -5.53 -13.14
N THR A 27 5.32 -5.11 -13.45
CA THR A 27 4.93 -4.75 -14.82
C THR A 27 5.73 -3.56 -15.32
N LEU A 28 5.81 -2.47 -14.54
CA LEU A 28 6.52 -1.25 -14.94
C LEU A 28 8.03 -1.49 -15.05
N VAL A 29 8.62 -2.22 -14.10
CA VAL A 29 10.05 -2.51 -14.11
C VAL A 29 10.39 -3.41 -15.30
N SER A 30 9.61 -4.46 -15.58
CA SER A 30 9.82 -5.35 -16.73
C SER A 30 9.63 -4.61 -18.06
N ALA A 31 8.59 -3.78 -18.17
CA ALA A 31 8.37 -2.94 -19.35
C ALA A 31 9.53 -1.97 -19.58
N ARG A 32 10.07 -1.37 -18.50
CA ARG A 32 11.20 -0.44 -18.59
C ARG A 32 12.52 -1.14 -18.90
N ALA A 33 12.70 -2.37 -18.42
CA ALA A 33 13.88 -3.21 -18.68
C ALA A 33 13.90 -3.78 -20.12
N GLY A 34 12.75 -3.82 -20.80
CA GLY A 34 12.63 -4.36 -22.15
C GLY A 34 12.58 -5.89 -22.21
N GLY A 35 12.24 -6.55 -21.10
CA GLY A 35 12.22 -8.01 -21.02
C GLY A 35 12.12 -8.54 -19.58
N ALA A 36 12.26 -9.86 -19.44
CA ALA A 36 12.32 -10.51 -18.14
C ALA A 36 13.59 -10.10 -17.37
N ILE A 37 13.45 -9.90 -16.06
CA ILE A 37 14.55 -9.52 -15.17
C ILE A 37 15.14 -10.79 -14.58
N GLY A 38 16.44 -11.01 -14.79
CA GLY A 38 17.10 -12.26 -14.41
C GLY A 38 17.56 -12.33 -12.94
N ASP A 39 17.74 -11.18 -12.28
CA ASP A 39 18.23 -11.11 -10.91
C ASP A 39 17.79 -9.83 -10.17
N MET A 40 17.99 -9.81 -8.85
CA MET A 40 17.61 -8.68 -7.98
C MET A 40 18.44 -7.41 -8.23
N THR A 41 19.70 -7.55 -8.67
CA THR A 41 20.56 -6.40 -8.96
C THR A 41 20.01 -5.60 -10.13
N GLN A 42 19.64 -6.29 -11.22
CA GLN A 42 18.99 -5.71 -12.39
C GLN A 42 17.64 -5.09 -12.03
N TYR A 43 16.85 -5.78 -11.21
CA TYR A 43 15.57 -5.28 -10.72
C TYR A 43 15.72 -3.90 -10.06
N PHE A 44 16.61 -3.80 -9.06
CA PHE A 44 16.80 -2.54 -8.33
C PHE A 44 17.48 -1.45 -9.17
N ALA A 45 18.33 -1.81 -10.13
CA ALA A 45 18.93 -0.84 -11.05
C ALA A 45 17.89 -0.10 -11.91
N VAL A 46 16.81 -0.79 -12.30
CA VAL A 46 15.69 -0.17 -13.03
C VAL A 46 14.71 0.50 -12.07
N ARG A 47 14.29 -0.21 -11.02
CA ARG A 47 13.29 0.25 -10.05
C ARG A 47 13.71 1.52 -9.30
N ASN A 48 15.01 1.75 -9.08
CA ASN A 48 15.51 2.93 -8.38
C ASN A 48 15.75 4.15 -9.29
N ARG A 49 15.40 4.09 -10.58
CA ARG A 49 15.47 5.28 -11.44
C ARG A 49 14.47 6.35 -10.96
N PRO A 50 14.77 7.65 -11.09
CA PRO A 50 13.91 8.72 -10.57
C PRO A 50 12.46 8.63 -11.06
N GLU A 51 12.26 8.31 -12.34
CA GLU A 51 10.91 8.15 -12.92
C GLU A 51 10.13 6.97 -12.31
N MET A 52 10.83 5.87 -12.00
CA MET A 52 10.24 4.67 -11.39
C MET A 52 9.89 4.91 -9.93
N ILE A 53 10.73 5.66 -9.20
CA ILE A 53 10.44 6.07 -7.82
C ILE A 53 9.23 7.00 -7.77
N GLY A 54 9.15 7.96 -8.70
CA GLY A 54 7.99 8.85 -8.83
C GLY A 54 6.70 8.06 -9.06
N ALA A 55 6.72 7.11 -10.02
CA ALA A 55 5.60 6.21 -10.25
C ALA A 55 5.25 5.39 -9.00
N LYS A 56 6.26 4.87 -8.28
CA LYS A 56 6.08 4.10 -7.04
C LYS A 56 5.37 4.86 -5.95
N LEU A 57 5.74 6.12 -5.73
CA LEU A 57 5.06 6.98 -4.77
C LEU A 57 3.58 7.18 -5.16
N VAL A 58 3.30 7.42 -6.44
CA VAL A 58 1.93 7.63 -6.94
C VAL A 58 1.09 6.37 -6.80
N TYR A 59 1.49 5.24 -7.39
CA TYR A 59 0.66 4.04 -7.37
C TYR A 59 0.53 3.45 -5.96
N THR A 60 1.55 3.56 -5.10
CA THR A 60 1.45 3.08 -3.72
C THR A 60 0.47 3.92 -2.92
N THR A 61 0.49 5.25 -3.09
CA THR A 61 -0.45 6.16 -2.42
C THR A 61 -1.89 5.89 -2.87
N LEU A 62 -2.12 5.69 -4.17
CA LEU A 62 -3.44 5.37 -4.71
C LEU A 62 -3.94 3.99 -4.24
N ALA A 63 -3.07 2.98 -4.27
CA ALA A 63 -3.38 1.64 -3.76
C ALA A 63 -3.72 1.68 -2.26
N ALA A 64 -2.95 2.43 -1.47
CA ALA A 64 -3.21 2.65 -0.05
C ALA A 64 -4.58 3.31 0.18
N LEU A 65 -4.91 4.37 -0.55
CA LEU A 65 -6.22 5.00 -0.50
C LEU A 65 -7.34 4.00 -0.79
N LEU A 66 -7.21 3.23 -1.87
CA LEU A 66 -8.18 2.21 -2.23
C LEU A 66 -8.29 1.10 -1.17
N GLY A 67 -7.17 0.63 -0.62
CA GLY A 67 -7.12 -0.38 0.44
C GLY A 67 -7.80 0.08 1.72
N GLY A 68 -7.60 1.34 2.11
CA GLY A 68 -8.31 1.95 3.24
C GLY A 68 -9.82 2.06 2.99
N TYR A 69 -10.23 2.49 1.79
CA TYR A 69 -11.63 2.55 1.39
C TYR A 69 -12.30 1.15 1.42
N MET A 70 -11.62 0.13 0.89
CA MET A 70 -12.14 -1.23 0.83
C MET A 70 -12.22 -1.88 2.21
N THR A 71 -11.21 -1.67 3.06
CA THR A 71 -11.25 -2.08 4.48
C THR A 71 -12.49 -1.52 5.16
N ALA A 72 -12.70 -0.20 5.05
CA ALA A 72 -13.85 0.49 5.62
C ALA A 72 -15.17 -0.07 5.07
N LYS A 73 -15.27 -0.30 3.75
CA LYS A 73 -16.46 -0.83 3.10
C LYS A 73 -16.84 -2.21 3.64
N VAL A 74 -15.87 -3.10 3.83
CA VAL A 74 -16.10 -4.44 4.39
C VAL A 74 -16.45 -4.36 5.88
N ALA A 75 -15.82 -3.46 6.63
CA ALA A 75 -16.02 -3.29 8.07
C ALA A 75 -17.42 -2.76 8.48
N GLY A 76 -18.22 -2.21 7.57
CA GLY A 76 -19.61 -1.85 7.88
C GLY A 76 -19.72 -0.76 8.95
N SER A 77 -20.36 -1.00 10.10
CA SER A 77 -20.63 0.08 11.08
C SER A 77 -19.40 0.65 11.81
N ARG A 78 -18.20 0.05 11.66
CA ARG A 78 -16.96 0.46 12.32
C ARG A 78 -15.85 0.83 11.32
N GLU A 79 -16.21 1.58 10.28
CA GLU A 79 -15.36 1.90 9.12
C GLU A 79 -14.00 2.50 9.51
N MET A 80 -14.01 3.58 10.29
CA MET A 80 -12.77 4.29 10.68
C MET A 80 -11.89 3.47 11.62
N LEU A 81 -12.46 2.67 12.52
CA LEU A 81 -11.70 1.86 13.45
C LEU A 81 -10.89 0.78 12.71
N HIS A 82 -11.51 0.08 11.77
CA HIS A 82 -10.84 -0.97 10.99
C HIS A 82 -9.91 -0.39 9.93
N GLY A 83 -10.31 0.73 9.30
CA GLY A 83 -9.43 1.47 8.39
C GLY A 83 -8.16 1.95 9.10
N GLY A 84 -8.29 2.46 10.33
CA GLY A 84 -7.15 2.85 11.16
C GLY A 84 -6.28 1.67 11.57
N ALA A 85 -6.88 0.53 11.97
CA ALA A 85 -6.14 -0.69 12.28
C ALA A 85 -5.34 -1.19 11.07
N ALA A 86 -5.96 -1.26 9.88
CA ALA A 86 -5.28 -1.66 8.65
C ALA A 86 -4.18 -0.67 8.26
N ALA A 87 -4.42 0.64 8.40
CA ALA A 87 -3.41 1.68 8.15
C ALA A 87 -2.18 1.50 9.05
N LEU A 88 -2.40 1.24 10.34
CA LEU A 88 -1.32 1.01 11.29
C LEU A 88 -0.52 -0.26 10.96
N VAL A 89 -1.21 -1.38 10.72
CA VAL A 89 -0.55 -2.66 10.37
C VAL A 89 0.25 -2.53 9.08
N GLN A 90 -0.34 -1.96 8.01
CA GLN A 90 0.34 -1.78 6.73
C GLN A 90 1.55 -0.86 6.84
N THR A 91 1.40 0.26 7.56
CA THR A 91 2.50 1.23 7.74
C THR A 91 3.65 0.61 8.55
N ALA A 92 3.34 -0.16 9.59
CA ALA A 92 4.34 -0.88 10.38
C ALA A 92 5.04 -1.98 9.56
N ALA A 93 4.30 -2.77 8.79
CA ALA A 93 4.86 -3.79 7.90
C ALA A 93 5.79 -3.18 6.84
N LEU A 94 5.40 -2.04 6.27
CA LEU A 94 6.22 -1.31 5.30
C LEU A 94 7.49 -0.73 5.94
N ALA A 95 7.37 -0.11 7.12
CA ALA A 95 8.51 0.40 7.87
C ALA A 95 9.50 -0.71 8.22
N TRP A 96 8.99 -1.86 8.68
CA TRP A 96 9.80 -3.05 8.94
C TRP A 96 10.52 -3.56 7.69
N GLY A 97 9.81 -3.68 6.57
CA GLY A 97 10.40 -4.12 5.29
C GLY A 97 11.55 -3.21 4.81
N PHE A 98 11.53 -1.94 5.19
CA PHE A 98 12.57 -0.95 4.86
C PHE A 98 13.74 -0.87 5.84
N THR A 99 13.60 -1.39 7.05
CA THR A 99 14.66 -1.37 8.08
C THR A 99 15.37 -2.71 8.22
N ALA A 100 14.62 -3.81 8.19
CA ALA A 100 15.14 -5.16 8.47
C ALA A 100 14.92 -6.16 7.31
N GLY A 101 14.21 -5.75 6.25
CA GLY A 101 13.92 -6.60 5.10
C GLY A 101 14.94 -6.50 3.96
N GLU A 102 14.75 -7.32 2.93
CA GLU A 102 15.59 -7.38 1.73
C GLU A 102 15.70 -6.03 0.99
N TYR A 103 14.69 -5.16 1.15
CA TYR A 103 14.65 -3.82 0.55
C TYR A 103 15.58 -2.79 1.21
N ALA A 104 16.13 -3.12 2.39
CA ALA A 104 16.88 -2.20 3.23
C ALA A 104 18.28 -1.86 2.66
N ALA A 105 18.84 -2.67 1.77
CA ALA A 105 20.13 -2.36 1.13
C ALA A 105 19.95 -1.53 -0.16
N PHE A 106 18.83 -1.67 -0.85
CA PHE A 106 18.72 -1.21 -2.24
C PHE A 106 17.85 0.03 -2.45
N THR A 107 16.96 0.40 -1.52
CA THR A 107 16.05 1.55 -1.75
C THR A 107 16.65 2.85 -1.21
N PRO A 108 16.63 3.99 -1.93
CA PRO A 108 17.07 5.27 -1.36
C PRO A 108 16.33 5.62 -0.06
N GLY A 109 17.06 6.08 0.98
CA GLY A 109 16.49 6.29 2.32
C GLY A 109 15.30 7.24 2.34
N TRP A 110 15.37 8.34 1.58
CA TRP A 110 14.27 9.32 1.47
C TRP A 110 13.00 8.71 0.87
N THR A 111 13.12 7.77 -0.07
CA THR A 111 11.97 7.09 -0.68
C THR A 111 11.25 6.22 0.34
N ARG A 112 12.00 5.56 1.23
CA ARG A 112 11.44 4.76 2.32
C ARG A 112 10.61 5.62 3.26
N VAL A 113 11.17 6.76 3.68
CA VAL A 113 10.49 7.73 4.55
C VAL A 113 9.23 8.26 3.88
N ALA A 114 9.30 8.64 2.60
CA ALA A 114 8.15 9.13 1.85
C ALA A 114 7.03 8.07 1.76
N LEU A 115 7.37 6.83 1.42
CA LEU A 115 6.37 5.75 1.30
C LEU A 115 5.71 5.45 2.66
N VAL A 116 6.47 5.38 3.75
CA VAL A 116 5.92 5.18 5.09
C VAL A 116 5.03 6.36 5.49
N ALA A 117 5.49 7.59 5.27
CA ALA A 117 4.76 8.80 5.62
C ALA A 117 3.46 8.98 4.82
N LEU A 118 3.39 8.49 3.57
CA LEU A 118 2.21 8.62 2.72
C LEU A 118 1.19 7.48 2.90
N THR A 119 1.65 6.25 3.13
CA THR A 119 0.77 5.06 3.13
C THR A 119 -0.31 5.13 4.19
N GLY A 120 0.06 5.36 5.46
CA GLY A 120 -0.89 5.44 6.57
C GLY A 120 -1.95 6.53 6.37
N PRO A 121 -1.57 7.80 6.14
CA PRO A 121 -2.51 8.88 5.86
C PRO A 121 -3.40 8.61 4.65
N ALA A 122 -2.87 8.05 3.56
CA ALA A 122 -3.67 7.70 2.38
C ALA A 122 -4.76 6.67 2.71
N MET A 123 -4.42 5.62 3.46
CA MET A 123 -5.41 4.62 3.92
C MET A 123 -6.48 5.27 4.79
N LEU A 124 -6.11 6.16 5.72
CA LEU A 124 -7.07 6.88 6.56
C LEU A 124 -7.99 7.77 5.73
N VAL A 125 -7.46 8.47 4.72
CA VAL A 125 -8.26 9.26 3.77
C VAL A 125 -9.27 8.35 3.06
N GLY A 126 -8.84 7.22 2.50
CA GLY A 126 -9.74 6.26 1.84
C GLY A 126 -10.86 5.75 2.76
N ALA A 127 -10.51 5.37 3.99
CA ALA A 127 -11.47 4.96 4.99
C ALA A 127 -12.45 6.08 5.35
N SER A 128 -11.97 7.33 5.47
CA SER A 128 -12.80 8.50 5.79
C SER A 128 -13.79 8.85 4.66
N VAL A 129 -13.38 8.71 3.40
CA VAL A 129 -14.24 8.91 2.23
C VAL A 129 -15.41 7.93 2.28
N ARG A 130 -15.13 6.66 2.56
CA ARG A 130 -16.18 5.64 2.73
C ARG A 130 -17.09 5.95 3.92
N GLY A 131 -16.51 6.38 5.04
CA GLY A 131 -17.19 6.82 6.28
C GLY A 131 -18.17 7.96 6.08
N ARG A 132 -17.78 8.95 5.27
CA ARG A 132 -18.64 10.09 4.93
C ARG A 132 -19.77 9.66 3.99
N ALA A 133 -19.45 8.87 2.96
CA ALA A 133 -20.44 8.38 2.00
C ALA A 133 -21.51 7.45 2.61
N ALA A 134 -21.18 6.71 3.69
CA ALA A 134 -22.16 5.90 4.43
C ALA A 134 -23.19 6.77 5.15
N ARG A 135 -22.71 7.83 5.82
CA ARG A 135 -23.53 8.72 6.65
C ARG A 135 -24.47 9.61 5.86
N SER A 136 -24.15 9.91 4.60
CA SER A 136 -25.03 10.72 3.74
C SER A 136 -26.20 9.92 3.13
N ARG A 137 -26.25 8.60 3.34
CA ARG A 137 -27.33 7.72 2.82
C ARG A 137 -28.37 7.36 3.88
N THR A 138 -28.15 7.76 5.12
CA THR A 138 -29.04 7.58 6.28
C THR A 138 -29.73 8.89 6.59
#